data_AF-A0A9W8BFI3-F1
#
_entry.id   AF-A0A9W8BFI3-F1
#
_cell.length_a   1.000
_cell.length_b   1.000
_cell.length_c   1.000
_cell.angle_alpha   90.00
_cell.angle_beta   90.00
_cell.angle_gamma   90.00
#
_symmetry.space_group_name_H-M   'P 1'
#
loop_
_entity.id
_entity.type
_entity.pdbx_description
1 polymer ?
#
loop_
_entity_poly.entity_id
_entity_poly.type
_entity_poly.pdbx_seq_one_letter_code
_entity_poly.pdbx_strand_id
1 'polypeptide(L)'
;RLDWLAQTEDVGSIWLQPLNKSERQIVHILAREYHVKSKSHGNGARRTPVLTQTPSSCKPTNSRRIRRVLMLYDEGGLIPEQWSGPSVPSGSSRYNGSKAQRGGKGKQGRGRGGNGGGSAQAPLPDGKIVAENAPEVGASNIGHKMLQQMGWQPGQGLGVKEEGRATPVDVMIRAGRRGLGA
;
A
#
# COMPACT_ATOMS: atom_id res chain seq x y z
N ARG A 1 1.79 15.01 18.87
CA ARG A 1 1.97 15.30 17.42
C ARG A 1 0.68 15.13 16.60
N LEU A 2 -0.34 14.42 17.09
CA LEU A 2 -1.63 14.25 16.38
C LEU A 2 -2.58 15.46 16.51
N ASP A 3 -2.36 16.32 17.50
CA ASP A 3 -3.21 17.49 17.73
C ASP A 3 -3.15 18.50 16.57
N TRP A 4 -2.03 18.57 15.86
CA TRP A 4 -1.85 19.41 14.68
C TRP A 4 -2.70 18.91 13.50
N LEU A 5 -2.81 17.59 13.34
CA LEU A 5 -3.67 16.96 12.33
C LEU A 5 -5.16 17.23 12.53
N ALA A 6 -5.60 17.63 13.71
CA ALA A 6 -6.99 18.01 13.92
C ALA A 6 -7.24 19.52 13.68
N GLN A 7 -6.18 20.31 13.43
CA GLN A 7 -6.22 21.77 13.35
C GLN A 7 -5.93 22.33 11.96
N THR A 8 -5.27 21.59 11.07
CA THR A 8 -4.97 22.06 9.70
C THR A 8 -5.93 21.51 8.67
N GLU A 9 -6.59 22.35 7.88
CA GLU A 9 -7.43 21.92 6.76
C GLU A 9 -6.63 21.39 5.55
N ASP A 10 -5.31 21.63 5.52
CA ASP A 10 -4.48 21.47 4.30
C ASP A 10 -3.69 20.15 4.21
N VAL A 11 -3.65 19.33 5.28
CA VAL A 11 -2.83 18.10 5.32
C VAL A 11 -3.74 16.86 5.33
N GLY A 12 -4.21 16.47 4.16
CA GLY A 12 -5.16 15.34 4.01
C GLY A 12 -4.64 13.98 4.51
N SER A 13 -3.32 13.77 4.59
CA SER A 13 -2.75 12.57 5.20
C SER A 13 -1.31 12.74 5.71
N ILE A 14 -0.95 12.04 6.79
CA ILE A 14 0.40 11.99 7.36
C ILE A 14 0.88 10.55 7.47
N TRP A 15 2.11 10.34 7.00
CA TRP A 15 2.84 9.09 7.12
C TRP A 15 3.73 9.11 8.36
N LEU A 16 3.67 8.06 9.16
CA LEU A 16 4.56 7.86 10.30
C LEU A 16 5.70 6.91 9.94
N GLN A 17 6.78 6.96 10.72
CA GLN A 17 7.91 6.04 10.61
C GLN A 17 7.48 4.58 10.79
N PRO A 18 8.29 3.59 10.36
CA PRO A 18 8.05 2.19 10.73
C PRO A 18 8.04 2.05 12.25
N LEU A 19 6.91 1.60 12.78
CA LEU A 19 6.68 1.41 14.22
C LEU A 19 6.56 -0.07 14.53
N ASN A 20 6.78 -0.50 15.78
CA ASN A 20 6.56 -1.87 16.22
C ASN A 20 5.05 -2.21 16.35
N LYS A 21 4.69 -3.47 16.66
CA LYS A 21 3.28 -3.89 16.72
C LYS A 21 2.47 -3.12 17.77
N SER A 22 3.04 -2.90 18.95
CA SER A 22 2.40 -2.22 20.09
C SER A 22 2.22 -0.74 19.81
N GLU A 23 3.26 -0.06 19.31
CA GLU A 23 3.21 1.34 18.91
C GLU A 23 2.15 1.60 17.84
N ARG A 24 2.08 0.75 16.80
CA ARG A 24 1.04 0.88 15.77
C ARG A 24 -0.36 0.72 16.37
N GLN A 25 -0.53 -0.19 17.33
CA GLN A 25 -1.80 -0.39 18.01
C GLN A 25 -2.20 0.88 18.81
N ILE A 26 -1.26 1.51 19.50
CA ILE A 26 -1.47 2.79 20.19
C ILE A 26 -1.89 3.88 19.22
N VAL A 27 -1.23 3.99 18.06
CA VAL A 27 -1.61 4.93 17.00
C VAL A 27 -3.04 4.69 16.52
N HIS A 28 -3.45 3.44 16.32
CA HIS A 28 -4.83 3.10 15.94
C HIS A 28 -5.85 3.46 17.02
N ILE A 29 -5.51 3.25 18.30
CA ILE A 29 -6.35 3.64 19.43
C ILE A 29 -6.53 5.15 19.45
N LEU A 30 -5.45 5.91 19.36
CA LEU A 30 -5.49 7.37 19.35
C LEU A 30 -6.27 7.89 18.12
N ALA A 31 -6.05 7.33 16.94
CA ALA A 31 -6.76 7.74 15.73
C ALA A 31 -8.29 7.62 15.88
N ARG A 32 -8.77 6.55 16.55
CA ARG A 32 -10.20 6.38 16.86
C ARG A 32 -10.74 7.49 17.75
N GLU A 33 -9.98 7.92 18.76
CA GLU A 33 -10.40 9.00 19.66
C GLU A 33 -10.43 10.37 18.97
N TYR A 34 -9.56 10.60 17.99
CA TYR A 34 -9.54 11.84 17.19
C TYR A 34 -10.43 11.77 15.93
N HIS A 35 -11.16 10.67 15.74
CA HIS A 35 -11.99 10.40 14.55
C HIS A 35 -11.24 10.46 13.20
N VAL A 36 -9.93 10.23 13.23
CA VAL A 36 -9.05 10.20 12.06
C VAL A 36 -8.98 8.77 11.53
N LYS A 37 -8.91 8.60 10.20
CA LYS A 37 -8.76 7.28 9.60
C LYS A 37 -7.31 6.81 9.73
N SER A 38 -7.10 5.59 10.24
CA SER A 38 -5.77 5.00 10.35
C SER A 38 -5.64 3.74 9.50
N LYS A 39 -4.53 3.63 8.75
CA LYS A 39 -4.16 2.43 7.98
C LYS A 39 -2.65 2.20 8.08
N SER A 40 -2.22 0.96 8.31
CA SER A 40 -0.80 0.60 8.26
C SER A 40 -0.45 -0.07 6.93
N HIS A 41 0.58 0.43 6.25
CA HIS A 41 1.10 -0.13 5.00
C HIS A 41 2.39 -0.91 5.28
N GLY A 42 2.74 -1.89 4.43
CA GLY A 42 3.96 -2.70 4.58
C GLY A 42 3.80 -4.00 5.36
N ASN A 43 4.91 -4.64 5.73
CA ASN A 43 4.92 -5.94 6.39
C ASN A 43 5.70 -5.97 7.71
N GLY A 44 5.18 -6.69 8.71
CA GLY A 44 5.83 -6.94 10.00
C GLY A 44 6.36 -5.67 10.70
N ALA A 45 7.66 -5.66 10.97
CA ALA A 45 8.38 -4.56 11.61
C ALA A 45 8.54 -3.32 10.71
N ARG A 46 8.43 -3.46 9.39
CA ARG A 46 8.52 -2.34 8.44
C ARG A 46 7.17 -1.68 8.15
N ARG A 47 6.13 -1.98 8.94
CA ARG A 47 4.81 -1.40 8.72
C ARG A 47 4.78 0.06 9.14
N THR A 48 4.34 0.92 8.24
CA THR A 48 4.21 2.36 8.43
C THR A 48 2.73 2.73 8.61
N PRO A 49 2.31 3.26 9.78
CA PRO A 49 0.97 3.81 9.95
C PRO A 49 0.81 5.12 9.17
N VAL A 50 -0.34 5.27 8.54
CA VAL A 50 -0.78 6.43 7.78
C VAL A 50 -2.10 6.89 8.38
N LEU A 51 -2.15 8.16 8.75
CA LEU A 51 -3.32 8.83 9.29
C LEU A 51 -3.88 9.75 8.22
N THR A 52 -5.14 9.56 7.87
CA THR A 52 -5.83 10.35 6.84
C THR A 52 -6.95 11.12 7.51
N GLN A 53 -6.98 12.43 7.32
CA GLN A 53 -8.07 13.26 7.81
C GLN A 53 -9.40 12.84 7.17
N THR A 54 -10.46 13.08 7.92
CA THR A 54 -11.84 12.86 7.52
C THR A 54 -12.64 14.12 7.89
N PRO A 55 -13.80 14.36 7.26
CA PRO A 55 -14.66 15.48 7.65
C PRO A 55 -15.12 15.44 9.12
N SER A 56 -15.04 14.27 9.76
CA SER A 56 -15.37 14.08 11.18
C SER A 56 -14.17 14.19 12.11
N SER A 57 -12.98 14.49 11.61
CA SER A 57 -11.78 14.61 12.44
C SER A 57 -11.93 15.78 13.41
N CYS A 58 -11.81 15.52 14.70
CA CYS A 58 -11.98 16.55 15.72
C CYS A 58 -11.12 16.26 16.96
N LYS A 59 -10.79 17.30 17.71
CA LYS A 59 -10.13 17.14 19.00
C LYS A 59 -11.15 16.59 20.01
N PRO A 60 -10.87 15.46 20.67
CA PRO A 60 -11.82 14.84 21.58
C PRO A 60 -12.05 15.72 22.82
N THR A 61 -13.32 15.94 23.15
CA THR A 61 -13.77 16.74 24.28
C THR A 61 -13.30 16.19 25.63
N ASN A 62 -13.20 14.85 25.77
CA ASN A 62 -12.74 14.20 27.01
C ASN A 62 -11.39 13.51 26.79
N SER A 63 -10.31 14.15 27.25
CA SER A 63 -8.94 13.68 27.03
C SER A 63 -8.47 12.63 28.05
N ARG A 64 -9.31 12.17 28.99
CA ARG A 64 -8.90 11.20 30.04
C ARG A 64 -8.37 9.89 29.46
N ARG A 65 -8.99 9.39 28.41
CA ARG A 65 -8.55 8.15 27.74
C ARG A 65 -7.19 8.34 27.06
N ILE A 66 -7.01 9.46 26.34
CA ILE A 66 -5.74 9.80 25.70
C ILE A 66 -4.61 9.98 26.71
N ARG A 67 -4.86 10.70 27.82
CA ARG A 67 -3.87 10.89 28.89
C ARG A 67 -3.39 9.55 29.46
N ARG A 68 -4.32 8.62 29.70
CA ARG A 68 -3.98 7.28 30.19
C ARG A 68 -3.19 6.48 29.15
N VAL A 69 -3.53 6.55 27.86
CA VAL A 69 -2.74 5.92 26.77
C VAL A 69 -1.32 6.47 26.71
N LEU A 70 -1.17 7.79 26.81
CA LEU A 70 0.15 8.44 26.75
C LEU A 70 1.00 8.11 27.97
N MET A 71 0.43 8.14 29.17
CA MET A 71 1.14 7.71 30.40
C MET A 71 1.64 6.27 30.30
N LEU A 72 0.82 5.36 29.78
CA LEU A 72 1.20 3.95 29.61
C LEU A 72 2.28 3.74 28.54
N TYR A 73 2.39 4.66 27.58
CA TYR A 73 3.43 4.63 26.57
C TYR A 73 4.79 5.09 27.13
N ASP A 74 4.80 6.17 27.93
CA ASP A 74 6.03 6.72 28.52
C ASP A 74 6.64 5.79 29.58
N GLU A 75 5.80 5.04 30.32
CA GLU A 75 6.22 4.09 31.37
C GLU A 75 6.63 2.69 30.84
N GLY A 76 6.96 2.54 29.56
CA GLY A 76 7.51 1.28 29.03
C GLY A 76 6.49 0.23 28.53
N GLY A 77 5.20 0.57 28.47
CA GLY A 77 4.30 0.09 27.40
C GLY A 77 3.75 -1.34 27.49
N LEU A 78 2.85 -1.62 28.44
CA LEU A 78 1.78 -2.61 28.23
C LEU A 78 0.48 -1.87 27.85
N ILE A 79 -0.04 -2.14 26.65
CA ILE A 79 -1.41 -1.73 26.32
C ILE A 79 -2.34 -2.59 27.19
N PRO A 80 -3.22 -2.02 28.02
CA PRO A 80 -4.14 -2.79 28.84
C PRO A 80 -4.95 -3.75 27.95
N GLU A 81 -5.08 -5.01 28.36
CA GLU A 81 -5.79 -6.05 27.60
C GLU A 81 -7.22 -5.61 27.22
N GLN A 82 -7.87 -4.82 28.07
CA GLN A 82 -9.21 -4.28 27.80
C GLN A 82 -9.24 -3.30 26.59
N TRP A 83 -8.08 -2.80 26.14
CA TRP A 83 -7.92 -1.87 25.03
C TRP A 83 -7.38 -2.53 23.75
N SER A 84 -6.79 -3.71 23.86
CA SER A 84 -6.86 -4.66 22.75
C SER A 84 -8.33 -5.05 22.63
N GLY A 85 -9.06 -4.40 21.70
CA GLY A 85 -10.40 -4.86 21.34
C GLY A 85 -10.38 -6.37 21.06
N PRO A 86 -11.51 -7.07 21.20
CA PRO A 86 -11.56 -8.50 20.95
C PRO A 86 -10.85 -8.77 19.64
N SER A 87 -9.91 -9.72 19.64
CA SER A 87 -9.20 -10.15 18.46
C SER A 87 -10.22 -10.77 17.51
N VAL A 88 -10.98 -9.94 16.80
CA VAL A 88 -11.81 -10.37 15.70
C VAL A 88 -10.82 -10.88 14.67
N PRO A 89 -10.77 -12.20 14.41
CA PRO A 89 -10.07 -12.69 13.24
C PRO A 89 -10.68 -11.93 12.07
N SER A 90 -9.84 -11.38 11.20
CA SER A 90 -10.28 -10.87 9.91
C SER A 90 -11.05 -12.01 9.22
N GLY A 91 -12.39 -11.99 9.29
CA GLY A 91 -13.19 -13.12 8.83
C GLY A 91 -14.62 -13.29 9.35
N SER A 92 -15.08 -12.63 10.42
CA SER A 92 -16.48 -12.86 10.85
C SER A 92 -17.14 -11.66 11.51
N SER A 93 -17.81 -10.85 10.70
CA SER A 93 -18.98 -10.10 11.15
C SER A 93 -20.07 -10.25 10.09
N ARG A 94 -20.97 -11.21 10.32
CA ARG A 94 -22.33 -11.20 9.75
C ARG A 94 -23.29 -11.70 10.82
N TYR A 95 -24.15 -10.77 11.22
CA TYR A 95 -25.55 -10.94 11.59
C TYR A 95 -25.94 -12.13 12.47
N ASN A 96 -26.39 -11.78 13.68
CA ASN A 96 -27.22 -12.62 14.52
C ASN A 96 -28.50 -13.01 13.75
N GLY A 97 -28.67 -14.30 13.48
CA GLY A 97 -29.83 -14.88 12.81
C GLY A 97 -30.03 -16.31 13.30
N SER A 98 -31.02 -16.46 14.19
CA SER A 98 -31.71 -17.67 14.62
C SER A 98 -31.28 -19.03 14.03
N LYS A 99 -30.73 -19.87 14.92
CA LYS A 99 -31.00 -21.31 15.13
C LYS A 99 -31.55 -22.09 13.92
N ALA A 100 -30.68 -22.88 13.26
CA ALA A 100 -31.09 -24.09 12.55
C ALA A 100 -30.01 -25.17 12.72
N GLN A 101 -30.28 -26.10 13.61
CA GLN A 101 -29.46 -27.26 13.91
C GLN A 101 -29.75 -28.34 12.85
N ARG A 102 -28.90 -28.48 11.83
CA ARG A 102 -28.90 -29.67 10.94
C ARG A 102 -27.49 -30.04 10.47
N GLY A 103 -27.05 -31.20 10.95
CA GLY A 103 -26.41 -32.26 10.16
C GLY A 103 -25.07 -31.95 9.51
N GLY A 104 -24.00 -32.53 10.06
CA GLY A 104 -22.69 -32.52 9.45
C GLY A 104 -22.63 -33.28 8.11
N LYS A 105 -21.78 -32.79 7.21
CA LYS A 105 -20.97 -33.61 6.29
C LYS A 105 -19.85 -32.73 5.73
N GLY A 106 -18.61 -33.07 6.10
CA GLY A 106 -17.43 -32.42 5.54
C GLY A 106 -17.38 -32.58 4.03
N LYS A 107 -17.10 -31.49 3.31
CA LYS A 107 -16.64 -31.55 1.92
C LYS A 107 -15.45 -30.60 1.74
N GLN A 108 -14.38 -31.22 1.29
CA GLN A 108 -13.08 -30.69 0.94
C GLN A 108 -13.18 -29.54 -0.06
N GLY A 109 -12.18 -28.66 0.00
CA GLY A 109 -12.06 -27.47 -0.82
C GLY A 109 -12.23 -27.72 -2.31
N ARG A 110 -12.95 -26.79 -2.95
CA ARG A 110 -12.91 -26.59 -4.39
C ARG A 110 -12.65 -25.12 -4.64
N GLY A 111 -11.49 -24.86 -5.23
CA GLY A 111 -11.20 -23.57 -5.81
C GLY A 111 -12.01 -23.32 -7.08
N ARG A 112 -11.80 -22.10 -7.58
CA ARG A 112 -12.05 -21.61 -8.94
C ARG A 112 -13.46 -21.08 -9.23
N GLY A 113 -13.49 -19.79 -9.53
CA GLY A 113 -14.63 -19.05 -10.08
C GLY A 113 -14.19 -17.68 -10.57
N GLY A 114 -13.18 -17.65 -11.46
CA GLY A 114 -12.78 -16.45 -12.19
C GLY A 114 -13.30 -16.57 -13.62
N ASN A 115 -14.34 -15.81 -13.94
CA ASN A 115 -14.88 -15.67 -15.29
C ASN A 115 -14.53 -14.27 -15.79
N GLY A 116 -13.68 -14.18 -16.80
CA GLY A 116 -13.21 -12.93 -17.38
C GLY A 116 -12.30 -13.24 -18.56
N GLY A 117 -12.90 -13.35 -19.74
CA GLY A 117 -12.26 -13.73 -20.99
C GLY A 117 -11.21 -12.72 -21.44
N GLY A 118 -10.00 -13.25 -21.61
CA GLY A 118 -8.84 -12.66 -22.24
C GLY A 118 -7.80 -13.76 -22.16
N SER A 119 -7.11 -14.08 -23.25
CA SER A 119 -6.02 -15.06 -23.26
C SER A 119 -4.95 -14.62 -22.26
N ALA A 120 -5.11 -15.03 -21.00
CA ALA A 120 -4.20 -14.71 -19.93
C ALA A 120 -2.92 -15.47 -20.20
N GLN A 121 -2.02 -14.85 -20.95
CA GLN A 121 -0.61 -15.20 -20.94
C GLN A 121 -0.22 -15.35 -19.47
N ALA A 122 0.36 -16.50 -19.14
CA ALA A 122 0.80 -16.77 -17.79
C ALA A 122 1.60 -15.57 -17.27
N PRO A 123 1.46 -15.18 -15.99
CA PRO A 123 2.21 -14.06 -15.43
C PRO A 123 3.69 -14.21 -15.81
N LEU A 124 4.23 -13.21 -16.51
CA LEU A 124 5.61 -13.25 -16.96
C LEU A 124 6.52 -13.40 -15.73
N PRO A 125 7.55 -14.27 -15.80
CA PRO A 125 8.39 -14.58 -14.65
C PRO A 125 9.13 -13.34 -14.15
N ASP A 126 9.37 -13.30 -12.84
CA ASP A 126 10.19 -12.28 -12.19
C ASP A 126 11.59 -12.23 -12.82
N GLY A 127 12.10 -11.03 -13.08
CA GLY A 127 13.43 -10.80 -13.64
C GLY A 127 13.51 -10.88 -15.16
N LYS A 128 12.44 -11.21 -15.89
CA LYS A 128 12.46 -11.20 -17.36
C LYS A 128 12.57 -9.76 -17.89
N ILE A 129 13.47 -9.50 -18.82
CA ILE A 129 13.61 -8.19 -19.48
C ILE A 129 12.40 -7.99 -20.40
N VAL A 130 11.73 -6.86 -20.26
CA VAL A 130 10.62 -6.44 -21.12
C VAL A 130 11.18 -6.07 -22.49
N ALA A 131 10.49 -6.49 -23.55
CA ALA A 131 10.76 -6.07 -24.92
C ALA A 131 12.15 -6.47 -25.47
N GLU A 132 12.83 -7.46 -24.89
CA GLU A 132 14.14 -7.96 -25.33
C GLU A 132 14.17 -8.34 -26.83
N ASN A 133 13.07 -8.86 -27.38
CA ASN A 133 12.94 -9.22 -28.80
C ASN A 133 11.90 -8.35 -29.53
N ALA A 134 11.67 -7.12 -29.06
CA ALA A 134 10.74 -6.23 -29.73
C ALA A 134 11.33 -5.75 -31.07
N PRO A 135 10.52 -5.67 -32.14
CA PRO A 135 10.97 -5.09 -33.40
C PRO A 135 11.28 -3.60 -33.21
N GLU A 136 12.24 -3.10 -34.00
CA GLU A 136 12.61 -1.69 -33.98
C GLU A 136 11.42 -0.78 -34.31
N VAL A 137 11.39 0.40 -33.70
CA VAL A 137 10.35 1.39 -33.96
C VAL A 137 10.53 1.94 -35.37
N GLY A 138 9.54 1.69 -36.24
CA GLY A 138 9.60 2.10 -37.64
C GLY A 138 9.70 3.62 -37.86
N ALA A 139 10.31 4.01 -38.98
CA ALA A 139 10.58 5.41 -39.33
C ALA A 139 9.34 6.29 -39.54
N SER A 140 8.15 5.69 -39.70
CA SER A 140 6.89 6.43 -39.76
C SER A 140 6.46 7.00 -38.41
N ASN A 141 6.99 6.47 -37.31
CA ASN A 141 6.66 6.89 -35.94
C ASN A 141 7.11 8.34 -35.68
N ILE A 142 6.24 9.13 -35.05
CA ILE A 142 6.49 10.55 -34.77
C ILE A 142 7.75 10.73 -33.89
N GLY A 143 7.94 9.89 -32.88
CA GLY A 143 9.11 9.94 -32.01
C GLY A 143 10.40 9.61 -32.76
N HIS A 144 10.36 8.62 -33.65
CA HIS A 144 11.51 8.28 -34.50
C HIS A 144 11.92 9.46 -35.38
N LYS A 145 10.96 10.12 -36.05
CA LYS A 145 11.22 11.32 -36.88
C LYS A 145 11.77 12.48 -36.07
N MET A 146 11.20 12.72 -34.88
CA MET A 146 11.67 13.78 -33.98
C MET A 146 13.10 13.54 -33.53
N LEU A 147 13.44 12.31 -33.12
CA LEU A 147 14.79 11.93 -32.72
C LEU A 147 15.79 12.16 -33.88
N GLN A 148 15.44 11.73 -35.09
CA GLN A 148 16.26 11.97 -36.28
C GLN A 148 16.50 13.46 -36.55
N GLN A 149 15.46 14.30 -36.44
CA GLN A 149 15.61 15.76 -36.59
C GLN A 149 16.54 16.38 -35.55
N MET A 150 16.62 15.77 -34.37
CA MET A 150 17.52 16.17 -33.28
C MET A 150 18.93 15.54 -33.40
N GLY A 151 19.23 14.88 -34.53
CA GLY A 151 20.54 14.30 -34.82
C GLY A 151 20.77 12.90 -34.27
N TRP A 152 19.72 12.21 -33.80
CA TRP A 152 19.83 10.82 -33.37
C TRP A 152 19.81 9.86 -34.55
N GLN A 153 20.73 8.90 -34.56
CA GLN A 153 20.76 7.77 -35.49
C GLN A 153 20.65 6.45 -34.72
N PRO A 154 20.10 5.37 -35.33
CA PRO A 154 20.04 4.07 -34.69
C PRO A 154 21.43 3.61 -34.23
N GLY A 155 21.57 3.25 -32.96
CA GLY A 155 22.83 2.82 -32.36
C GLY A 155 23.75 3.94 -31.86
N GLN A 156 23.41 5.21 -32.11
CA GLN A 156 24.17 6.37 -31.60
C GLN A 156 23.46 7.06 -30.42
N GLY A 157 24.27 7.73 -29.60
CA GLY A 157 23.78 8.58 -28.53
C GLY A 157 23.09 9.84 -29.08
N LEU A 158 22.06 10.33 -28.38
CA LEU A 158 21.42 11.61 -28.73
C LEU A 158 22.37 12.79 -28.46
N GLY A 159 22.41 13.78 -29.35
CA GLY A 159 23.17 15.02 -29.17
C GLY A 159 24.40 15.12 -30.06
N VAL A 160 24.96 16.33 -30.19
CA VAL A 160 26.00 16.68 -31.18
C VAL A 160 27.28 15.86 -31.05
N LYS A 161 27.62 15.46 -29.82
CA LYS A 161 28.80 14.62 -29.52
C LYS A 161 28.42 13.21 -29.07
N GLU A 162 27.22 12.75 -29.40
CA GLU A 162 26.67 11.46 -28.93
C GLU A 162 26.65 11.35 -27.39
N GLU A 163 26.43 12.47 -26.69
CA GLU A 163 26.46 12.54 -25.22
C GLU A 163 25.34 11.74 -24.55
N GLY A 164 24.25 11.52 -25.28
CA GLY A 164 23.15 10.67 -24.86
C GLY A 164 23.51 9.19 -24.85
N ARG A 165 22.76 8.39 -24.08
CA ARG A 165 23.02 6.95 -23.99
C ARG A 165 22.65 6.23 -25.28
N ALA A 166 23.63 5.57 -25.90
CA ALA A 166 23.43 4.76 -27.11
C ALA A 166 22.72 3.42 -26.82
N THR A 167 22.97 2.84 -25.64
CA THR A 167 22.34 1.58 -25.23
C THR A 167 20.92 1.81 -24.68
N PRO A 168 19.92 1.01 -25.08
CA PRO A 168 18.58 1.06 -24.48
C PRO A 168 18.63 0.82 -22.96
N VAL A 169 17.64 1.33 -22.22
CA VAL A 169 17.47 0.92 -20.81
C VAL A 169 16.58 -0.29 -20.75
N ASP A 170 17.14 -1.36 -20.18
CA ASP A 170 16.42 -2.58 -19.92
C ASP A 170 15.49 -2.39 -18.73
N VAL A 171 14.26 -2.85 -18.88
CA VAL A 171 13.25 -2.85 -17.81
C VAL A 171 12.97 -4.29 -17.45
N MET A 172 13.23 -4.69 -16.20
CA MET A 172 12.94 -6.03 -15.70
C MET A 172 11.53 -6.11 -15.12
N ILE A 173 10.80 -7.17 -15.44
CA ILE A 173 9.49 -7.47 -14.86
C ILE A 173 9.69 -7.86 -13.40
N ARG A 174 8.93 -7.23 -12.50
CA ARG A 174 8.87 -7.65 -11.10
C ARG A 174 7.56 -8.35 -10.81
N ALA A 175 7.60 -9.66 -10.56
CA ALA A 175 6.43 -10.44 -10.19
C ALA A 175 6.14 -10.24 -8.69
N GLY A 176 5.45 -9.15 -8.36
CA GLY A 176 5.04 -8.83 -7.00
C GLY A 176 4.24 -7.55 -6.95
N ARG A 177 3.42 -7.36 -5.91
CA ARG A 177 2.61 -6.14 -5.71
C ARG A 177 3.37 -5.04 -4.96
N ARG A 178 4.69 -5.17 -4.84
CA ARG A 178 5.54 -4.30 -4.02
C ARG A 178 6.22 -3.28 -4.93
N GLY A 179 6.20 -2.00 -4.53
CA GLY A 179 6.84 -0.92 -5.29
C GLY A 179 8.37 -0.96 -5.22
N LEU A 180 9.03 -0.14 -6.03
CA LEU A 180 10.49 -0.11 -6.18
C LEU A 180 11.26 0.31 -4.91
N GLY A 181 10.60 0.95 -3.95
CA GLY A 181 11.23 1.46 -2.71
C GLY A 181 10.78 0.79 -1.41
N ALA A 182 10.28 -0.45 -1.49
CA ALA A 182 9.56 -1.07 -0.39
C ALA A 182 10.39 -2.01 0.49
#